data_AF-A0A382PGN5-F1
#
_entry.id   AF-A0A382PGN5-F1
#
_cell.length_a   1.000
_cell.length_b   1.000
_cell.length_c   1.000
_cell.angle_alpha   90.00
_cell.angle_beta   90.00
_cell.angle_gamma   90.00
#
_symmetry.space_group_name_H-M   'P 1'
#
loop_
_entity.id
_entity.type
_entity.pdbx_description
1 polymer ?
#
loop_
_entity_poly.entity_id
_entity_poly.type
_entity_poly.pdbx_seq_one_letter_code
_entity_poly.pdbx_strand_id
1 'polypeptide(L)'
;MLSLDNTYNIDQLKEFHSRVLKGLESVLSKDIEYFVELKFDGLAVALSYEKGALVRGATRGNGIDGEDITANLRTIKAVPLSIPTIPMNIMIIAIFTVVN
;
A
#
# COMPACT_ATOMS: atom_id res chain seq x y z
N MET A 1 4.80 6.75 4.03
CA MET A 1 3.85 5.62 4.06
C MET A 1 3.07 5.63 5.37
N LEU A 2 1.74 5.67 5.31
CA LEU A 2 0.86 5.58 6.48
C LEU A 2 0.71 4.13 6.97
N SER A 3 0.31 3.94 8.23
CA SER A 3 -0.21 2.67 8.73
C SER A 3 -1.73 2.62 8.59
N LEU A 4 -2.30 1.42 8.81
CA LEU A 4 -3.73 1.22 8.95
C LEU A 4 -4.06 0.92 10.41
N ASP A 5 -5.14 1.51 10.91
CA ASP A 5 -5.72 1.13 12.20
C ASP A 5 -6.41 -0.24 12.08
N ASN A 6 -6.46 -0.97 13.20
CA ASN A 6 -7.03 -2.31 13.25
C ASN A 6 -8.45 -2.30 13.84
N THR A 7 -9.26 -3.26 13.42
CA THR A 7 -10.54 -3.60 14.07
C THR A 7 -10.54 -5.11 14.34
N TYR A 8 -11.20 -5.53 15.41
CA TYR A 8 -11.23 -6.94 15.84
C TYR A 8 -12.65 -7.48 15.99
N ASN A 9 -13.65 -6.65 15.77
CA ASN A 9 -15.06 -7.03 15.80
C ASN A 9 -15.90 -6.13 14.89
N ILE A 10 -17.13 -6.59 14.65
CA ILE A 10 -18.07 -5.93 13.73
C ILE A 10 -18.49 -4.55 14.24
N ASP A 11 -18.59 -4.35 15.55
CA ASP A 11 -19.06 -3.07 16.09
C ASP A 11 -18.02 -1.96 15.91
N GLN A 12 -16.73 -2.27 16.07
CA GLN A 12 -15.63 -1.36 15.73
C GLN A 12 -15.64 -0.99 14.23
N LEU A 13 -15.98 -1.93 13.35
CA LEU A 13 -16.11 -1.66 11.92
C LEU A 13 -17.31 -0.73 11.62
N LYS A 14 -18.44 -0.91 12.32
CA LYS A 14 -19.60 0.00 12.22
C LYS A 14 -19.25 1.40 12.71
N GLU A 15 -18.50 1.52 13.80
CA GLU A 15 -18.02 2.81 14.31
C GLU A 15 -17.10 3.51 13.31
N PHE A 16 -16.21 2.76 12.65
CA PHE A 16 -15.41 3.28 11.53
C PHE A 16 -16.32 3.80 10.40
N HIS A 17 -17.33 3.04 9.99
CA HIS A 17 -18.29 3.49 8.98
C HIS A 17 -19.02 4.77 9.40
N SER A 18 -19.44 4.88 10.67
CA SER A 18 -20.05 6.11 11.20
C SER A 18 -19.11 7.32 11.13
N ARG A 19 -17.81 7.14 11.38
CA ARG A 19 -16.81 8.21 11.21
C ARG A 19 -16.64 8.60 9.74
N VAL A 20 -16.67 7.64 8.81
CA VAL A 20 -16.62 7.91 7.37
C VAL A 20 -17.82 8.74 6.93
N LEU A 21 -19.04 8.36 7.32
CA LEU A 21 -20.26 9.10 7.00
C LEU A 21 -20.21 10.55 7.52
N LYS A 22 -19.73 10.74 8.74
CA LYS A 22 -19.54 12.08 9.32
C LYS A 22 -18.48 12.89 8.56
N GLY A 23 -17.45 12.26 8.01
CA GLY A 23 -16.42 12.93 7.21
C GLY A 23 -16.88 13.27 5.78
N LEU A 24 -17.93 12.62 5.29
CA LEU A 24 -18.46 12.74 3.93
C LEU A 24 -19.92 13.20 3.94
N GLU A 25 -20.23 14.29 4.64
CA GLU A 25 -21.61 14.75 4.89
C GLU A 25 -22.44 14.99 3.61
N SER A 26 -21.80 15.23 2.47
CA SER A 26 -22.45 15.43 1.17
C SER A 26 -22.75 14.14 0.40
N VAL A 27 -22.28 12.98 0.87
CA VAL A 27 -22.44 11.67 0.21
C VAL A 27 -23.46 10.84 0.99
N LEU A 28 -24.45 10.28 0.28
CA LEU A 28 -25.42 9.39 0.92
C LEU A 28 -24.75 8.05 1.25
N SER A 29 -25.10 7.46 2.40
CA SER A 29 -24.53 6.18 2.85
C SER A 29 -24.61 5.07 1.80
N LYS A 30 -25.70 5.03 1.01
CA LYS A 30 -25.92 4.03 -0.05
C LYS A 30 -24.97 4.18 -1.24
N ASP A 31 -24.36 5.34 -1.41
CA ASP A 31 -23.45 5.67 -2.51
C ASP A 31 -21.98 5.49 -2.09
N ILE A 32 -21.72 5.05 -0.85
CA ILE A 32 -20.38 4.71 -0.36
C ILE A 32 -20.06 3.26 -0.71
N GLU A 33 -18.99 3.08 -1.46
CA GLU A 33 -18.43 1.77 -1.77
C GLU A 33 -17.10 1.55 -1.04
N TYR A 34 -16.91 0.32 -0.57
CA TYR A 34 -15.67 -0.11 0.05
C TYR A 34 -14.94 -1.08 -0.87
N PHE A 35 -13.68 -0.79 -1.14
CA PHE A 35 -12.77 -1.75 -1.74
C PHE A 35 -12.07 -2.53 -0.63
N VAL A 36 -12.20 -3.87 -0.67
CA VAL A 36 -11.70 -4.76 0.38
C VAL A 36 -10.64 -5.68 -0.22
N GLU A 37 -9.43 -5.59 0.31
CA GLU A 37 -8.32 -6.46 -0.05
C GLU A 37 -7.91 -7.37 1.11
N LEU A 38 -7.30 -8.51 0.79
CA LEU A 38 -6.67 -9.35 1.80
C LEU A 38 -5.49 -8.61 2.43
N LYS A 39 -5.47 -8.54 3.76
CA LYS A 39 -4.32 -8.01 4.49
C LYS A 39 -3.20 -9.04 4.49
N PHE A 40 -2.23 -8.88 3.60
CA PHE A 40 -1.02 -9.70 3.60
C PHE A 40 -0.19 -9.42 4.87
N ASP A 41 0.25 -10.50 5.52
CA ASP A 41 1.16 -10.41 6.65
C ASP A 41 2.60 -10.50 6.12
N GLY A 42 3.31 -9.38 6.21
CA GLY A 42 4.59 -9.19 5.56
C GLY A 42 5.16 -7.81 5.82
N LEU A 43 6.24 -7.48 5.11
CA LEU A 43 6.89 -6.18 5.17
C LEU A 43 6.41 -5.31 4.02
N ALA A 44 5.93 -4.11 4.38
CA ALA A 44 5.57 -3.11 3.39
C ALA A 44 6.85 -2.45 2.84
N VAL A 45 6.90 -2.33 1.52
CA VAL A 45 8.01 -1.72 0.77
C VAL A 45 7.45 -0.74 -0.26
N ALA A 46 8.24 0.25 -0.63
CA ALA A 46 7.96 1.15 -1.73
C ALA A 46 8.92 0.84 -2.89
N LEU A 47 8.40 0.79 -4.11
CA LEU A 47 9.11 0.58 -5.36
C LEU A 47 8.98 1.85 -6.22
N SER A 48 10.10 2.45 -6.59
CA SER A 48 10.13 3.63 -7.46
C SER A 48 10.55 3.22 -8.87
N TYR A 49 9.71 3.54 -9.83
CA TYR A 49 9.95 3.34 -11.25
C TYR A 49 10.12 4.68 -11.96
N GLU A 50 11.21 4.81 -12.73
CA GLU A 50 11.46 5.97 -13.59
C GLU A 50 11.56 5.50 -15.03
N LYS A 51 10.76 6.11 -15.91
CA LYS A 51 10.67 5.74 -17.34
C LYS A 51 10.44 4.23 -17.54
N GLY A 52 9.66 3.63 -16.64
CA GLY A 52 9.34 2.20 -16.66
C GLY A 52 10.37 1.31 -15.96
N ALA A 53 11.58 1.77 -15.63
CA ALA A 53 12.59 0.93 -14.98
C ALA A 53 12.55 1.06 -13.45
N LEU A 54 12.65 -0.07 -12.73
CA LEU A 54 12.83 -0.06 -11.28
C LEU A 54 14.18 0.60 -10.94
N VAL A 55 14.14 1.76 -10.28
CA VAL A 55 15.35 2.51 -9.89
C VAL A 55 15.67 2.35 -8.41
N ARG A 56 14.66 2.21 -7.55
CA ARG A 56 14.84 2.12 -6.11
C ARG A 56 13.73 1.31 -5.46
N GLY A 57 14.06 0.61 -4.39
CA GLY A 57 13.08 0.05 -3.48
C GLY A 57 13.51 0.19 -2.02
N ALA A 58 12.57 0.54 -1.15
CA ALA A 58 12.84 0.83 0.25
C ALA A 58 11.82 0.18 1.18
N THR A 59 12.24 -0.18 2.40
CA THR A 59 11.31 -0.63 3.44
C THR A 59 10.43 0.53 3.91
N ARG A 60 9.29 0.22 4.55
CA ARG A 60 8.45 1.26 5.19
C ARG A 60 9.20 2.02 6.29
N GLY A 61 10.05 1.34 7.06
CA GLY A 61 10.68 1.88 8.27
C GLY A 61 9.67 2.55 9.21
N ASN A 62 9.91 3.81 9.57
CA ASN A 62 9.01 4.59 10.44
C ASN A 62 7.86 5.29 9.67
N GLY A 63 7.77 5.06 8.35
CA GLY A 63 6.80 5.70 7.46
C GLY A 63 7.32 6.97 6.78
N ILE A 64 8.45 7.52 7.22
CA ILE A 64 9.15 8.66 6.60
C ILE A 64 10.49 8.19 6.03
N ASP A 65 11.30 7.55 6.87
CA ASP A 65 12.59 6.99 6.55
C ASP A 65 12.52 5.46 6.52
N GLY A 66 13.15 4.87 5.51
CA GLY A 66 13.25 3.44 5.28
C GLY A 66 14.61 3.06 4.73
N GLU A 67 14.91 1.76 4.75
CA GLU A 67 16.19 1.21 4.30
C GLU A 67 16.14 0.91 2.81
N ASP A 68 17.23 1.21 2.09
CA ASP A 68 17.36 0.83 0.69
C ASP A 68 17.61 -0.67 0.57
N ILE A 69 16.64 -1.38 0.00
CA ILE A 69 16.67 -2.83 -0.21
C ILE A 69 16.51 -3.16 -1.70
N THR A 70 16.91 -2.24 -2.59
CA THR A 70 16.74 -2.38 -4.04
C THR A 70 17.37 -3.68 -4.55
N ALA A 71 18.56 -4.03 -4.07
CA ALA A 71 19.24 -5.26 -4.48
C ALA A 71 18.43 -6.52 -4.10
N ASN A 72 17.88 -6.58 -2.88
CA ASN A 72 17.02 -7.67 -2.43
C ASN A 72 15.74 -7.76 -3.26
N LEU A 73 15.09 -6.63 -3.53
CA LEU A 73 13.84 -6.61 -4.29
C LEU A 73 14.03 -7.09 -5.73
N ARG A 74 15.19 -6.84 -6.34
CA ARG A 74 15.55 -7.37 -7.67
C ARG A 74 15.64 -8.91 -7.72
N THR A 75 15.79 -9.59 -6.59
CA THR A 75 15.82 -11.07 -6.55
C THR A 75 14.44 -11.69 -6.46
N ILE A 76 13.40 -10.91 -6.13
CA ILE A 76 12.02 -11.39 -6.00
C ILE A 76 11.37 -11.49 -7.38
N LYS A 77 11.05 -12.71 -7.83
CA LYS A 77 10.48 -12.97 -9.17
C LYS A 77 9.20 -12.18 -9.47
N ALA A 78 8.37 -11.94 -8.45
CA ALA A 78 7.13 -11.21 -8.60
C ALA A 78 7.32 -9.68 -8.70
N VAL A 79 8.52 -9.15 -8.41
CA VAL A 79 8.84 -7.74 -8.58
C VAL A 79 9.25 -7.50 -10.03
N PRO A 80 8.47 -6.77 -10.83
CA PRO A 80 8.88 -6.46 -12.20
C PRO A 80 10.05 -5.48 -12.18
N LEU A 81 11.11 -5.78 -12.92
CA LEU A 81 12.24 -4.85 -13.10
C LEU A 81 11.92 -3.72 -14.10
N SER A 82 10.89 -3.93 -14.91
CA SER A 82 10.37 -2.96 -15.86
C SER A 82 8.85 -3.04 -15.92
N ILE A 83 8.18 -1.90 -16.05
CA ILE A 83 6.75 -1.74 -16.24
C ILE A 83 6.48 -0.91 -17.50
N PRO A 84 5.29 -1.02 -18.12
CA PRO A 84 4.95 -0.19 -19.27
C PRO A 84 5.18 1.29 -19.00
N THR A 85 5.93 1.95 -19.89
CA THR A 85 6.29 3.36 -19.73
C THR A 85 5.04 4.23 -19.86
N ILE A 86 4.65 4.86 -18.76
CA ILE A 86 3.77 6.03 -18.77
C ILE A 86 4.62 7.30 -18.58
N PRO A 87 4.15 8.47 -19.04
CA PRO A 87 4.93 9.71 -19.05
C PRO A 87 5.32 10.28 -17.65
N MET A 88 5.07 9.55 -16.57
CA MET A 88 5.29 9.99 -15.18
C MET A 88 6.11 8.97 -14.37
N ASN A 89 6.84 9.47 -13.38
CA ASN A 89 7.45 8.64 -12.34
C ASN A 89 6.35 8.00 -11.49
N ILE A 90 6.49 6.70 -11.21
CA ILE A 90 5.52 5.93 -10.44
C ILE A 90 6.18 5.43 -9.17
N MET A 91 5.52 5.67 -8.05
CA MET A 91 5.81 4.97 -6.80
C MET A 91 4.71 3.93 -6.56
N ILE A 92 5.09 2.67 -6.55
CA ILE A 92 4.21 1.55 -6.22
C ILE A 92 4.51 1.15 -4.78
N ILE A 93 3.47 1.05 -3.94
CA ILE A 93 3.59 0.48 -2.61
C ILE A 93 3.15 -0.97 -2.69
N ALA A 94 3.99 -1.88 -2.21
CA ALA A 94 3.72 -3.31 -2.19
C ALA A 94 3.97 -3.88 -0.79
N ILE A 95 3.27 -4.95 -0.45
CA ILE A 95 3.52 -5.73 0.77
C ILE A 95 4.07 -7.06 0.33
N PHE A 96 5.29 -7.39 0.75
CA PHE A 96 5.89 -8.69 0.51
C PHE A 96 5.86 -9.51 1.78
N THR A 97 5.26 -10.69 1.71
CA THR A 97 5.46 -11.71 2.74
C THR A 97 6.86 -12.27 2.57
N VAL A 98 7.74 -12.03 3.56
CA VAL A 98 9.02 -12.73 3.64
C VAL A 98 8.72 -14.13 4.17
N VAL A 99 8.46 -15.06 3.26
CA VAL A 99 8.45 -16.49 3.57
C VAL A 99 9.91 -16.94 3.58
N ASN A 100 10.41 -17.32 4.75
CA ASN A 100 11.64 -18.10 4.88
C ASN A 100 11.40 -19.53 4.41
#